data_AF-A0A8I0K222-F1
#
_entry.id   AF-A0A8I0K222-F1
#
_cell.length_a   1.000
_cell.length_b   1.000
_cell.length_c   1.000
_cell.angle_alpha   90.00
_cell.angle_beta   90.00
_cell.angle_gamma   90.00
#
_symmetry.space_group_name_H-M   'P 1'
#
loop_
_entity.id
_entity.type
_entity.pdbx_description
1 polymer ?
#
loop_
_entity_poly.entity_id
_entity_poly.type
_entity_poly.pdbx_seq_one_letter_code
_entity_poly.pdbx_strand_id
1 'polypeptide(L)'
;NGNAYHRTSPKNPERFACWANGKKGTESFPTLTTFRNATGQDRNSTVVEGVPINATGLLGRLATSPVARSLPARVARVTGQPAGVRVVGSFSSALG
;
A
#
# COMPACT_ATOMS: atom_id res chain seq x y z
N ASN A 1 0.79 1.55 10.32
CA ASN A 1 0.39 0.67 9.20
C ASN A 1 0.12 1.55 8.00
N GLY A 2 0.53 1.10 6.81
CA GLY A 2 0.33 1.82 5.55
C GLY A 2 -0.02 0.82 4.46
N ASN A 3 -0.73 1.30 3.45
CA ASN A 3 -1.19 0.53 2.29
C ASN A 3 -0.45 0.97 1.03
N ALA A 4 -0.21 0.03 0.12
CA ALA A 4 0.28 0.34 -1.22
C ALA A 4 -0.90 0.28 -2.18
N TYR A 5 -1.25 1.42 -2.77
CA TYR A 5 -2.29 1.53 -3.78
C TYR A 5 -1.67 1.61 -5.16
N HIS A 6 -2.39 1.10 -6.15
CA HIS A 6 -2.01 1.19 -7.55
C HIS A 6 -3.21 1.66 -8.38
N ARG A 7 -2.97 2.56 -9.33
CA ARG A 7 -3.93 2.90 -10.39
C ARG A 7 -3.21 3.11 -11.72
N THR A 8 -3.85 2.75 -12.82
CA THR A 8 -3.26 2.90 -14.16
C THR A 8 -3.15 4.36 -14.59
N SER A 9 -3.99 5.25 -14.04
CA SER A 9 -3.85 6.70 -14.17
C SER A 9 -4.61 7.42 -13.05
N PRO A 10 -4.36 8.72 -12.82
CA PRO A 10 -5.14 9.52 -11.89
C PRO A 10 -6.63 9.64 -12.24
N LYS A 11 -7.02 9.28 -13.46
CA LYS A 11 -8.40 9.36 -13.97
C LYS A 11 -9.11 8.00 -13.97
N ASN A 12 -8.43 6.92 -13.60
CA ASN A 12 -8.98 5.57 -13.66
C ASN A 12 -8.56 4.73 -12.45
N PRO A 13 -9.34 4.74 -11.35
CA PRO A 13 -10.48 5.63 -11.09
C PRO A 13 -10.04 7.06 -10.74
N GLU A 14 -10.91 8.03 -11.04
CA GLU A 14 -10.65 9.45 -10.75
C GLU A 14 -10.63 9.76 -9.25
N ARG A 15 -11.42 9.02 -8.47
CA ARG A 15 -11.49 9.16 -7.01
C ARG A 15 -10.62 8.10 -6.35
N PHE A 16 -9.75 8.55 -5.46
CA PHE A 16 -8.86 7.68 -4.68
C PHE A 16 -9.60 7.00 -3.52
N ALA A 17 -10.43 7.76 -2.79
CA ALA A 17 -11.16 7.25 -1.64
C ALA A 17 -12.51 7.95 -1.46
N CYS A 18 -13.46 7.23 -0.87
CA CYS A 18 -14.69 7.78 -0.31
C CYS A 18 -14.69 7.52 1.19
N TRP A 19 -15.00 8.55 1.98
CA TRP A 19 -14.95 8.52 3.45
C TRP A 19 -16.31 8.84 4.05
N ALA A 20 -16.78 7.99 4.94
CA ALA A 20 -17.97 8.27 5.74
C ALA A 20 -17.66 9.33 6.79
N ASN A 21 -18.09 10.57 6.55
CA ASN A 21 -17.82 11.76 7.38
C ASN A 21 -18.97 12.06 8.35
N GLY A 22 -19.56 11.01 8.94
CA GLY A 22 -20.64 11.12 9.92
C GLY A 22 -21.82 11.97 9.42
N LYS A 23 -22.24 12.96 10.22
CA LYS A 23 -23.38 13.86 9.89
C LYS A 23 -23.15 14.69 8.62
N LYS A 24 -21.91 14.83 8.15
CA LYS A 24 -21.58 15.53 6.90
C LYS A 24 -21.75 14.66 5.65
N GLY A 25 -22.14 13.38 5.82
CA GLY A 25 -22.35 12.45 4.72
C GLY A 25 -21.04 11.81 4.24
N THR A 26 -20.98 11.41 2.96
CA THR A 26 -19.79 10.80 2.36
C THR A 26 -18.99 11.85 1.59
N GLU A 27 -17.68 11.89 1.81
CA GLU A 27 -16.76 12.79 1.11
C GLU A 27 -15.81 12.00 0.21
N SER A 28 -15.64 12.45 -1.04
CA SER A 28 -14.75 11.80 -2.01
C SER A 28 -13.44 12.58 -2.18
N PHE A 29 -12.32 11.89 -2.24
CA PHE A 29 -10.99 12.48 -2.39
C PHE A 29 -10.32 12.02 -3.67
N PRO A 30 -9.78 12.91 -4.51
CA PRO A 30 -9.12 12.55 -5.77
C PRO A 30 -7.72 11.95 -5.59
N THR A 31 -7.08 12.21 -4.44
CA THR A 31 -5.70 11.78 -4.17
C THR A 31 -5.52 11.30 -2.74
N LEU A 32 -4.50 10.45 -2.52
CA LEU A 32 -4.08 10.06 -1.19
C LEU A 32 -3.68 11.27 -0.33
N THR A 33 -3.06 12.29 -0.92
CA THR A 33 -2.69 13.52 -0.19
C THR A 33 -3.92 14.27 0.31
N THR A 34 -4.95 14.46 -0.52
CA THR A 34 -6.18 15.15 -0.12
C THR A 34 -6.93 14.37 0.96
N PHE A 35 -7.03 13.04 0.80
CA PHE A 35 -7.60 12.15 1.82
C PHE A 35 -6.84 12.23 3.16
N ARG A 36 -5.50 12.15 3.12
CA ARG A 36 -4.65 12.20 4.31
C ARG A 36 -4.76 13.54 5.03
N ASN A 37 -4.78 14.64 4.29
CA ASN A 37 -4.90 15.98 4.87
C ASN A 37 -6.26 16.18 5.55
N ALA A 38 -7.33 15.67 4.96
CA ALA A 38 -8.68 15.83 5.50
C ALA A 38 -8.97 14.91 6.71
N THR A 39 -8.44 13.69 6.72
CA THR A 39 -8.81 12.66 7.71
C THR A 39 -7.70 12.33 8.72
N GLY A 40 -6.45 12.66 8.42
CA GLY A 40 -5.28 12.23 9.17
C GLY A 40 -4.93 10.74 9.02
N GLN A 41 -5.68 9.98 8.20
CA GLN A 41 -5.49 8.55 7.95
C GLN A 41 -4.43 8.27 6.87
N ASP A 42 -4.04 7.00 6.71
CA ASP A 42 -3.12 6.53 5.65
C ASP A 42 -1.77 7.30 5.59
N ARG A 43 -1.24 7.71 6.76
CA ARG A 43 0.00 8.50 6.88
C ARG A 43 1.22 7.81 6.26
N ASN A 44 1.28 6.48 6.34
CA ASN A 44 2.40 5.67 5.83
C ASN A 44 2.07 4.98 4.50
N SER A 45 0.92 5.28 3.91
CA SER A 45 0.47 4.69 2.67
C SER A 45 1.09 5.40 1.47
N THR A 46 1.16 4.71 0.34
CA THR A 46 1.66 5.25 -0.92
C THR A 46 0.73 4.87 -2.06
N VAL A 47 0.76 5.65 -3.14
CA VAL A 47 0.04 5.36 -4.38
C VAL A 47 1.02 5.37 -5.54
N VAL A 48 0.95 4.36 -6.39
CA VAL A 48 1.71 4.26 -7.64
C VAL A 48 0.73 4.43 -8.80
N GLU A 49 1.06 5.33 -9.72
CA GLU A 49 0.19 5.75 -10.80
C GLU A 49 0.92 5.63 -12.14
N GLY A 50 0.23 5.22 -13.21
CA GLY A 50 0.79 5.25 -14.57
C GLY A 50 1.79 4.14 -14.91
N VAL A 51 2.22 3.35 -13.94
CA VAL A 51 3.17 2.23 -14.13
C VAL A 51 2.40 0.91 -14.24
N PRO A 52 2.72 -0.02 -15.14
CA PRO A 52 2.13 -1.36 -15.11
C PRO A 52 2.36 -2.06 -13.76
N ILE A 53 1.35 -2.73 -13.20
CA ILE A 53 1.49 -3.39 -11.89
C ILE A 53 2.51 -4.53 -11.91
N ASN A 54 2.73 -5.14 -13.08
CA ASN A 54 3.73 -6.16 -13.33
C ASN A 54 5.10 -5.59 -13.72
N ALA A 55 5.31 -4.28 -13.65
CA ALA A 55 6.60 -3.68 -13.94
C ALA A 55 7.67 -4.27 -13.00
N THR A 56 8.74 -4.79 -13.60
CA THR A 56 9.84 -5.44 -12.90
C THR A 56 10.38 -4.54 -11.78
N GLY A 57 10.45 -5.08 -10.57
CA GLY A 57 11.00 -4.39 -9.41
C GLY A 57 10.04 -3.45 -8.68
N LEU A 58 8.77 -3.31 -9.10
CA LEU A 58 7.79 -2.47 -8.39
C LEU A 58 7.63 -2.91 -6.92
N LEU A 59 7.39 -4.20 -6.68
CA LEU A 59 7.25 -4.74 -5.32
C LEU A 59 8.53 -4.60 -4.49
N GLY A 60 9.70 -4.77 -5.12
CA GLY A 60 10.99 -4.56 -4.46
C GLY A 60 11.21 -3.11 -4.02
N ARG A 61 10.83 -2.14 -4.85
CA ARG A 61 10.85 -0.71 -4.48
C ARG A 61 9.86 -0.41 -3.36
N LEU A 62 8.68 -1.03 -3.36
CA LEU A 62 7.71 -0.85 -2.27
C LEU A 62 8.20 -1.47 -0.96
N ALA A 63 8.95 -2.57 -1.01
CA ALA A 63 9.53 -3.23 0.16
C ALA A 63 10.54 -2.35 0.94
N THR A 64 11.22 -1.42 0.26
CA THR A 64 12.12 -0.45 0.89
C THR A 64 11.40 0.79 1.44
N SER A 65 10.14 1.02 1.04
CA SER A 65 9.35 2.15 1.50
C SER A 65 8.73 1.91 2.89
N PRO A 66 8.24 2.96 3.58
CA PRO A 66 7.57 2.84 4.88
C PRO A 66 6.29 1.98 4.88
N VAL A 67 5.75 1.65 3.70
CA VAL A 67 4.56 0.80 3.56
C VAL A 67 4.81 -0.63 4.02
N ALA A 68 6.01 -1.15 3.76
CA ALA A 68 6.40 -2.47 4.17
C ALA A 68 6.74 -2.46 5.67
N ARG A 69 6.34 -3.48 6.41
CA ARG A 69 6.78 -3.68 7.79
C ARG A 69 7.68 -4.89 7.85
N SER A 70 8.65 -4.81 8.75
CA SER A 70 9.51 -5.96 9.06
C SER A 70 8.68 -7.08 9.64
N LEU A 71 8.89 -8.30 9.14
CA LEU A 71 8.20 -9.49 9.58
C LEU A 71 8.55 -9.78 11.06
N PRO A 72 7.57 -9.79 11.99
CA PRO A 72 7.84 -10.07 13.39
C PRO A 72 8.41 -11.48 13.58
N ALA A 73 9.38 -11.65 14.48
CA ALA A 73 10.11 -12.91 14.67
C ALA A 73 9.21 -14.13 14.92
N ARG A 74 8.12 -13.96 15.68
CA ARG A 74 7.14 -15.04 15.91
C ARG A 74 6.45 -15.49 14.61
N VAL A 75 6.06 -14.55 13.76
CA VAL A 75 5.43 -14.86 12.46
C VAL A 75 6.46 -15.49 11.54
N ALA A 76 7.65 -14.90 11.45
CA ALA A 76 8.77 -15.39 10.66
C ALA A 76 9.09 -16.87 10.94
N ARG A 77 9.13 -17.25 12.24
CA ARG A 77 9.35 -18.63 12.67
C ARG A 77 8.25 -19.59 12.20
N VAL A 78 6.98 -19.20 12.29
CA VAL A 78 5.85 -20.06 11.89
C VAL A 78 5.77 -20.18 10.37
N THR A 79 6.18 -19.15 9.62
CA THR A 79 6.12 -19.13 8.15
C THR A 79 7.41 -19.58 7.47
N GLY A 80 8.45 -19.96 8.23
CA GLY A 80 9.76 -20.35 7.69
C GLY A 80 10.51 -19.23 6.96
N GLN A 81 10.22 -17.97 7.30
CA GLN A 81 10.83 -16.79 6.66
C GLN A 81 11.91 -16.17 7.56
N PRO A 82 12.90 -15.45 6.99
CA PRO A 82 13.84 -14.67 7.80
C PRO A 82 13.13 -13.59 8.62
N ALA A 83 13.48 -13.47 9.91
CA ALA A 83 12.97 -12.38 10.74
C ALA A 83 13.45 -11.02 10.22
N GLY A 84 12.62 -9.99 10.34
CA GLY A 84 13.00 -8.64 9.95
C GLY A 84 12.85 -8.32 8.46
N VAL A 85 12.69 -9.34 7.61
CA VAL A 85 12.47 -9.16 6.17
C VAL A 85 11.26 -8.26 5.91
N ARG A 86 11.37 -7.41 4.90
CA ARG A 86 10.31 -6.50 4.46
C ARG A 86 9.85 -6.95 3.08
N VAL A 87 8.56 -7.16 2.92
CA VAL A 87 7.95 -7.55 1.65
C VAL A 87 6.61 -6.83 1.51
N VAL A 88 6.22 -6.57 0.27
CA VAL A 88 4.86 -6.16 -0.10
C VAL A 88 4.32 -7.26 -1.00
N GLY A 89 3.22 -7.89 -0.59
CA GLY A 89 2.68 -9.09 -1.24
C GLY A 89 3.18 -10.39 -0.62
N SER A 90 3.11 -11.48 -1.37
CA SER A 90 3.53 -12.81 -0.92
C SER A 90 5.05 -13.00 -0.98
N PHE A 91 5.58 -13.81 -0.05
CA PHE A 91 6.86 -14.46 -0.28
C PHE A 91 6.67 -15.45 -1.44
N SER A 92 7.34 -15.22 -2.57
CA SER A 92 7.43 -16.23 -3.61
C SER A 92 8.29 -17.38 -3.06
N SER A 93 7.75 -18.59 -2.98
CA SER A 93 8.59 -19.78 -3.05
C SER A 93 9.41 -19.65 -4.33
N ALA A 94 10.72 -19.92 -4.27
CA ALA A 94 11.44 -20.24 -5.49
C ALA A 94 10.67 -21.42 -6.12
N LEU A 95 10.01 -21.17 -7.26
CA LEU A 95 9.56 -22.26 -8.11
C LEU A 95 10.86 -22.95 -8.52
N GLY A 96 11.06 -24.16 -7.99
CA GLY A 96 12.10 -25.07 -8.48
C GLY A 96 11.84 -25.48 -9.92
#